data_AF-A0A519IK97-F1
#
_entry.id   AF-A0A519IK97-F1
#
_cell.length_a   1.000
_cell.length_b   1.000
_cell.length_c   1.000
_cell.angle_alpha   90.00
_cell.angle_beta   90.00
_cell.angle_gamma   90.00
#
_symmetry.space_group_name_H-M   'P 1'
#
loop_
_entity.id
_entity.type
_entity.pdbx_description
1 polymer ?
#
loop_
_entity_poly.entity_id
_entity_poly.type
_entity_poly.pdbx_seq_one_letter_code
_entity_poly.pdbx_strand_id
1 'polypeptide(L)'
;MNLFRAWISAAALSVAATGASAATIDRMTTGAWETFNRPYQPTGTIVIFGRAQAYELTDGSTWWAGAGWAPYTYATVSDVSVNATELSFVLTNIRQQGTMDPSNLLFTHIDFNSGDHSAMGELAAPESLTITATQGSAIGVMRGYSKILSNPLTWYGEPRFNYYSASVGSEVYFEQQFQLLNATFQPELFVSGAPEIEYTVQGFVDFKKVAPVPEPGSTLLIGVGLGALAIRVTHRRRSASS
;
A
#
# COMPACT_ATOMS: atom_id res chain seq x y z
N MET A 1 27.16 -59.15 49.92
CA MET A 1 28.04 -58.24 49.15
C MET A 1 27.20 -57.62 48.04
N ASN A 2 26.81 -56.36 48.26
CA ASN A 2 25.85 -55.63 47.42
C ASN A 2 26.60 -54.87 46.32
N LEU A 3 26.25 -55.10 45.06
CA LEU A 3 26.62 -54.23 43.94
C LEU A 3 25.33 -53.62 43.37
N PHE A 4 24.97 -52.46 43.90
CA PHE A 4 23.86 -51.66 43.40
C PHE A 4 24.35 -50.80 42.22
N ARG A 5 23.66 -50.96 41.08
CA ARG A 5 23.79 -50.17 39.87
C ARG A 5 23.35 -48.72 40.10
N ALA A 6 24.07 -47.76 39.52
CA ALA A 6 23.53 -46.43 39.25
C ALA A 6 24.00 -45.96 37.88
N TRP A 7 23.15 -46.15 36.87
CA TRP A 7 23.28 -45.48 35.57
C TRP A 7 22.61 -44.12 35.69
N ILE A 8 23.40 -43.06 35.82
CA ILE A 8 22.92 -41.69 35.75
C ILE A 8 22.63 -41.39 34.28
N SER A 9 21.35 -41.45 33.90
CA SER A 9 20.90 -40.93 32.61
C SER A 9 20.92 -39.40 32.71
N ALA A 10 21.94 -38.77 32.14
CA ALA A 10 21.97 -37.33 31.95
C ALA A 10 20.89 -36.96 30.91
N ALA A 11 19.71 -36.56 31.39
CA ALA A 11 18.71 -35.90 30.55
C ALA A 11 19.27 -34.53 30.15
N ALA A 12 19.87 -34.45 28.97
CA ALA A 12 20.21 -33.17 28.36
C ALA A 12 18.91 -32.44 28.02
N LEU A 13 18.49 -31.51 28.88
CA LEU A 13 17.51 -30.48 28.51
C LEU A 13 18.19 -29.58 27.46
N SER A 14 18.06 -29.95 26.19
CA SER A 14 18.27 -29.01 25.10
C SER A 14 17.10 -28.02 25.13
N VAL A 15 17.27 -26.91 25.85
CA VAL A 15 16.45 -25.72 25.68
C VAL A 15 16.77 -25.21 24.28
N ALA A 16 15.97 -25.61 23.30
CA ALA A 16 15.98 -24.94 22.02
C ALA A 16 15.61 -23.47 22.32
N ALA A 17 16.59 -22.59 22.25
CA ALA A 17 16.32 -21.17 22.20
C ALA A 17 15.49 -20.95 20.93
N THR A 18 14.17 -20.92 21.08
CA THR A 18 13.28 -20.37 20.07
C THR A 18 13.67 -18.91 19.96
N GLY A 19 14.60 -18.61 19.06
CA GLY A 19 14.89 -17.25 18.66
C GLY A 19 13.56 -16.68 18.17
N ALA A 20 12.96 -15.82 18.99
CA ALA A 20 11.76 -15.11 18.60
C ALA A 20 12.14 -14.34 17.33
N SER A 21 11.50 -14.67 16.20
CA SER A 21 11.64 -13.88 14.99
C SER A 21 11.30 -12.42 15.33
N ALA A 22 12.06 -11.47 14.78
CA ALA A 22 11.72 -10.06 14.92
C ALA A 22 10.25 -9.84 14.51
N ALA A 23 9.53 -9.00 15.25
CA ALA A 23 8.14 -8.69 14.93
C ALA A 23 8.06 -8.08 13.52
N THR A 24 7.02 -8.44 12.76
CA THR A 24 6.80 -7.86 11.43
C THR A 24 5.87 -6.66 11.51
N ILE A 25 5.87 -5.82 10.48
CA ILE A 25 5.03 -4.63 10.36
C ILE A 25 3.66 -5.03 9.84
N ASP A 26 2.63 -4.84 10.66
CA ASP A 26 1.23 -5.04 10.31
C ASP A 26 0.64 -3.82 9.61
N ARG A 27 1.03 -2.63 10.06
CA ARG A 27 0.52 -1.36 9.53
C ARG A 27 1.59 -0.30 9.54
N MET A 28 1.59 0.55 8.51
CA MET A 28 2.44 1.73 8.43
C MET A 28 1.54 2.96 8.27
N THR A 29 1.61 3.91 9.20
CA THR A 29 0.96 5.21 9.05
C THR A 29 1.85 6.13 8.22
N THR A 30 1.23 6.98 7.41
CA THR A 30 1.91 7.89 6.48
C THR A 30 1.51 9.33 6.74
N GLY A 31 2.41 10.27 6.47
CA GLY A 31 2.15 11.70 6.65
C GLY A 31 3.20 12.58 5.97
N ALA A 32 2.85 13.85 5.80
CA ALA A 32 3.84 14.88 5.46
C ALA A 32 4.80 15.11 6.64
N TRP A 33 6.06 15.44 6.35
CA TRP A 33 7.01 15.85 7.39
C TRP A 33 6.49 17.10 8.12
N GLU A 34 6.44 17.06 9.45
CA GLU A 34 6.19 18.21 10.36
C GLU A 34 5.28 19.29 9.76
N THR A 35 3.95 19.11 9.78
CA THR A 35 2.99 20.19 9.46
C THR A 35 3.27 20.98 8.17
N PHE A 36 4.01 20.41 7.20
CA PHE A 36 4.34 21.12 5.97
C PHE A 36 3.08 21.27 5.14
N ASN A 37 2.47 22.45 5.22
CA ASN A 37 1.49 22.91 4.25
C ASN A 37 2.19 22.95 2.89
N ARG A 38 1.69 22.19 1.93
CA ARG A 38 2.22 22.21 0.57
C ARG A 38 1.37 23.16 -0.27
N PRO A 39 1.93 24.29 -0.75
CA PRO A 39 1.26 25.05 -1.79
C PRO A 39 1.22 24.16 -3.04
N TYR A 40 0.03 23.93 -3.56
CA TYR A 40 -0.17 23.37 -4.89
C TYR A 40 -0.47 24.51 -5.85
N GLN A 41 0.27 24.51 -6.96
CA GLN A 41 -0.03 25.35 -8.12
C GLN A 41 -0.74 24.49 -9.18
N PRO A 42 -1.72 25.02 -9.93
CA PRO A 42 -2.56 24.22 -10.84
C PRO A 42 -1.85 23.56 -12.04
N THR A 43 -0.61 23.94 -12.33
CA THR A 43 0.25 23.25 -13.32
C THR A 43 1.24 22.30 -12.66
N GLY A 44 1.21 22.23 -11.33
CA GLY A 44 2.11 21.47 -10.50
C GLY A 44 1.63 20.04 -10.26
N THR A 45 2.43 19.33 -9.49
CA THR A 45 2.12 17.99 -9.02
C THR A 45 1.58 18.02 -7.59
N ILE A 46 0.70 17.07 -7.28
CA ILE A 46 0.17 16.83 -5.94
C ILE A 46 1.02 15.74 -5.29
N VAL A 47 1.41 15.93 -4.02
CA VAL A 47 1.98 14.87 -3.18
C VAL A 47 0.84 13.93 -2.83
N ILE A 48 0.91 12.69 -3.30
CA ILE A 48 -0.15 11.69 -3.11
C ILE A 48 0.18 10.64 -2.06
N PHE A 49 1.44 10.56 -1.68
CA PHE A 49 1.91 9.62 -0.67
C PHE A 49 2.99 10.29 0.19
N GLY A 50 2.76 10.26 1.50
CA GLY A 50 3.69 10.80 2.49
C GLY A 50 4.83 9.85 2.81
N ARG A 51 5.59 10.21 3.84
CA ARG A 51 6.62 9.35 4.45
C ARG A 51 5.97 8.49 5.53
N ALA A 52 6.61 7.39 5.92
CA ALA A 52 6.14 6.68 7.11
C ALA A 52 6.26 7.58 8.36
N GLN A 53 5.32 7.44 9.28
CA GLN A 53 5.30 8.15 10.57
C GLN A 53 5.43 7.16 11.72
N ALA A 54 4.71 6.06 11.67
CA ALA A 54 4.81 4.98 12.64
C ALA A 54 4.52 3.62 12.00
N TYR A 55 5.02 2.58 12.64
CA TYR A 55 4.82 1.18 12.30
C TYR A 55 4.17 0.47 13.48
N GLU A 56 3.05 -0.18 13.24
CA GLU A 56 2.41 -1.10 14.19
C GLU A 56 2.93 -2.51 13.89
N LEU A 57 3.45 -3.19 14.91
CA LEU A 57 4.11 -4.49 14.78
C LEU A 57 3.19 -5.65 15.19
N THR A 58 3.49 -6.87 14.73
CA THR A 58 2.71 -8.09 15.02
C THR A 58 2.65 -8.48 16.49
N ASP A 59 3.56 -7.98 17.31
CA ASP A 59 3.57 -8.18 18.76
C ASP A 59 2.71 -7.12 19.50
N GLY A 60 2.06 -6.23 18.77
CA GLY A 60 1.22 -5.15 19.29
C GLY A 60 2.00 -3.89 19.70
N SER A 61 3.32 -3.88 19.57
CA SER A 61 4.13 -2.69 19.81
C SER A 61 4.03 -1.69 18.66
N THR A 62 4.47 -0.45 18.91
CA THR A 62 4.51 0.62 17.90
C THR A 62 5.88 1.26 17.91
N TRP A 63 6.40 1.50 16.71
CA TRP A 63 7.68 2.15 16.48
C TRP A 63 7.49 3.41 15.63
N TRP A 64 7.96 4.56 16.11
CA TRP A 64 7.96 5.81 15.35
C TRP A 64 9.09 5.86 14.32
N ALA A 65 8.76 6.19 13.08
CA ALA A 65 9.71 6.40 12.00
C ALA A 65 10.83 7.34 12.44
N GLY A 66 12.06 7.03 12.04
CA GLY A 66 13.26 7.70 12.51
C GLY A 66 14.06 8.35 11.38
N ALA A 67 15.38 8.19 11.44
CA ALA A 67 16.28 8.67 10.40
C ALA A 67 16.18 7.75 9.16
N GLY A 68 16.30 8.32 7.98
CA GLY A 68 16.10 7.53 6.77
C GLY A 68 16.08 8.35 5.49
N TRP A 69 15.77 7.65 4.40
CA TRP A 69 15.53 8.27 3.10
C TRP A 69 14.15 7.92 2.59
N ALA A 70 13.32 8.96 2.41
CA ALA A 70 11.90 8.86 2.09
C ALA A 70 11.51 9.95 1.08
N PRO A 71 11.68 9.72 -0.24
CA PRO A 71 11.18 10.64 -1.25
C PRO A 71 9.65 10.73 -1.17
N TYR A 72 9.11 11.92 -1.45
CA TYR A 72 7.68 12.07 -1.67
C TYR A 72 7.28 11.49 -3.02
N THR A 73 6.05 11.00 -3.11
CA THR A 73 5.44 10.60 -4.39
C THR A 73 4.49 11.67 -4.88
N TYR A 74 4.64 12.01 -6.15
CA TYR A 74 3.92 13.05 -6.84
C TYR A 74 3.06 12.48 -7.96
N ALA A 75 1.93 13.12 -8.26
CA ALA A 75 1.11 12.83 -9.43
C ALA A 75 0.48 14.11 -10.00
N THR A 76 -0.10 14.02 -11.19
CA THR A 76 -0.93 15.07 -11.82
C THR A 76 -2.35 14.57 -11.99
N VAL A 77 -3.35 15.44 -11.84
CA VAL A 77 -4.73 15.11 -12.18
C VAL A 77 -4.87 15.13 -13.71
N SER A 78 -5.42 14.05 -14.26
CA SER A 78 -5.65 13.87 -15.70
C SER A 78 -7.11 14.01 -16.10
N ASP A 79 -8.02 13.56 -15.23
CA ASP A 79 -9.45 13.59 -15.49
C ASP A 79 -10.20 13.91 -14.21
N VAL A 80 -11.36 14.56 -14.37
CA VAL A 80 -12.27 14.86 -13.28
C VAL A 80 -13.67 14.47 -13.72
N SER A 81 -14.27 13.52 -13.00
CA SER A 81 -15.65 13.12 -13.24
C SER A 81 -16.53 13.55 -12.05
N VAL A 82 -17.75 13.99 -12.36
CA VAL A 82 -18.75 14.41 -11.37
C VAL A 82 -19.94 13.45 -11.46
N ASN A 83 -20.26 12.80 -10.35
CA ASN A 83 -21.46 11.97 -10.22
C ASN A 83 -22.30 12.51 -9.05
N ALA A 84 -23.37 13.25 -9.37
CA ALA A 84 -24.13 14.05 -8.41
C ALA A 84 -23.20 14.98 -7.61
N THR A 85 -22.94 14.70 -6.33
CA THR A 85 -22.05 15.49 -5.47
C THR A 85 -20.69 14.82 -5.26
N GLU A 86 -20.45 13.64 -5.81
CA GLU A 86 -19.17 12.94 -5.72
C GLU A 86 -18.25 13.37 -6.87
N LEU A 87 -17.05 13.80 -6.51
CA LEU A 87 -15.97 14.16 -7.41
C LEU A 87 -14.92 13.04 -7.40
N SER A 88 -14.48 12.63 -8.58
CA SER A 88 -13.37 11.69 -8.75
C SER A 88 -12.29 12.34 -9.59
N PHE A 89 -11.08 12.46 -9.03
CA PHE A 89 -9.90 13.03 -9.67
C PHE A 89 -8.91 11.91 -10.01
N VAL A 90 -8.80 11.57 -11.29
CA VAL A 90 -7.93 10.49 -11.77
C VAL A 90 -6.49 10.98 -11.87
N LEU A 91 -5.58 10.29 -11.21
CA LEU A 91 -4.16 10.64 -11.13
C LEU A 91 -3.35 9.91 -12.20
N THR A 92 -2.41 10.63 -12.79
CA THR A 92 -1.43 10.14 -13.77
C THR A 92 -0.03 10.68 -13.46
N ASN A 93 0.96 10.27 -14.26
CA ASN A 93 2.36 10.72 -14.15
C ASN A 93 2.93 10.53 -12.74
N ILE A 94 2.65 9.38 -12.12
CA ILE A 94 3.14 9.04 -10.78
C ILE A 94 4.66 8.92 -10.81
N ARG A 95 5.35 9.77 -10.03
CA ARG A 95 6.81 9.81 -9.95
C ARG A 95 7.30 10.14 -8.54
N GLN A 96 8.52 9.72 -8.22
CA GLN A 96 9.16 10.05 -6.95
C GLN A 96 9.96 11.34 -7.03
N GLN A 97 10.18 11.97 -5.88
CA GLN A 97 11.05 13.13 -5.75
C GLN A 97 12.43 12.85 -6.37
N GLY A 98 12.87 13.72 -7.29
CA GLY A 98 14.17 13.59 -7.96
C GLY A 98 14.17 12.66 -9.18
N THR A 99 13.03 12.06 -9.53
CA THR A 99 12.88 11.28 -10.78
C THR A 99 12.05 12.06 -11.80
N MET A 100 12.47 12.02 -13.06
CA MET A 100 11.74 12.66 -14.17
C MET A 100 10.75 11.69 -14.83
N ASP A 101 11.11 10.41 -14.87
CA ASP A 101 10.31 9.36 -15.53
C ASP A 101 9.22 8.84 -14.59
N PRO A 102 8.00 8.62 -15.10
CA PRO A 102 6.95 7.93 -14.35
C PRO A 102 7.42 6.53 -13.92
N SER A 103 7.25 6.21 -12.63
CA SER A 103 7.70 4.93 -12.06
C SER A 103 6.56 4.08 -11.49
N ASN A 104 5.36 4.66 -11.33
CA ASN A 104 4.25 4.08 -10.56
C ASN A 104 4.61 3.70 -9.12
N LEU A 105 5.77 4.13 -8.61
CA LEU A 105 6.17 3.92 -7.22
C LEU A 105 5.37 4.85 -6.32
N LEU A 106 4.61 4.28 -5.39
CA LEU A 106 3.89 5.01 -4.35
C LEU A 106 4.76 5.31 -3.15
N PHE A 107 5.69 4.43 -2.86
CA PHE A 107 6.48 4.50 -1.66
C PHE A 107 7.83 3.83 -1.92
N THR A 108 8.90 4.51 -1.54
CA THR A 108 10.21 3.89 -1.33
C THR A 108 10.70 4.46 -0.02
N HIS A 109 11.08 3.61 0.90
CA HIS A 109 11.55 4.06 2.19
C HIS A 109 12.68 3.18 2.69
N ILE A 110 13.63 3.83 3.32
CA ILE A 110 14.64 3.23 4.17
C ILE A 110 14.54 3.99 5.49
N ASP A 111 14.30 3.29 6.59
CA ASP A 111 14.03 3.89 7.89
C ASP A 111 14.77 3.17 9.01
N PHE A 112 15.20 3.94 10.00
CA PHE A 112 16.01 3.52 11.15
C PHE A 112 15.64 4.33 12.38
N ASN A 113 15.38 3.68 13.51
CA ASN A 113 15.56 4.37 14.79
C ASN A 113 16.94 4.07 15.38
N SER A 114 17.34 4.88 16.34
CA SER A 114 18.66 4.88 16.97
C SER A 114 19.03 3.61 17.76
N GLY A 115 18.36 2.47 17.59
CA GLY A 115 18.74 1.26 18.33
C GLY A 115 18.23 -0.07 17.80
N ASP A 116 16.93 -0.20 17.52
CA ASP A 116 16.29 -1.52 17.58
C ASP A 116 15.38 -1.85 16.39
N HIS A 117 15.10 -0.87 15.53
CA HIS A 117 14.21 -1.04 14.39
C HIS A 117 14.78 -0.45 13.11
N SER A 118 14.57 -1.17 12.03
CA SER A 118 14.85 -0.76 10.67
C SER A 118 13.84 -1.39 9.72
N ALA A 119 13.48 -0.65 8.68
CA ALA A 119 12.61 -1.14 7.62
C ALA A 119 13.08 -0.59 6.28
N MET A 120 12.86 -1.37 5.23
CA MET A 120 13.06 -0.91 3.87
C MET A 120 12.06 -1.58 2.95
N GLY A 121 11.52 -0.82 1.99
CA GLY A 121 10.75 -1.44 0.94
C GLY A 121 10.15 -0.46 -0.04
N GLU A 122 9.53 -1.03 -1.05
CA GLU A 122 8.94 -0.32 -2.17
C GLU A 122 7.51 -0.79 -2.42
N LEU A 123 6.61 0.18 -2.62
CA LEU A 123 5.23 -0.06 -3.02
C LEU A 123 4.97 0.60 -4.37
N ALA A 124 4.26 -0.09 -5.25
CA ALA A 124 3.80 0.46 -6.52
C ALA A 124 2.28 0.44 -6.65
N ALA A 125 1.74 1.39 -7.41
CA ALA A 125 0.35 1.38 -7.82
C ALA A 125 0.16 0.30 -8.91
N PRO A 126 -0.74 -0.67 -8.72
CA PRO A 126 -1.06 -1.65 -9.76
C PRO A 126 -1.91 -1.05 -10.88
N GLU A 127 -2.59 0.07 -10.63
CA GLU A 127 -3.54 0.73 -11.55
C GLU A 127 -3.57 2.25 -11.36
N SER A 128 -4.44 2.93 -12.12
CA SER A 128 -4.71 4.36 -11.96
C SER A 128 -5.28 4.67 -10.58
N LEU A 129 -4.75 5.70 -9.91
CA LEU A 129 -5.24 6.14 -8.61
C LEU A 129 -6.31 7.20 -8.78
N THR A 130 -7.27 7.23 -7.85
CA THR A 130 -8.34 8.23 -7.84
C THR A 130 -8.49 8.85 -6.45
N ILE A 131 -8.51 10.19 -6.38
CA ILE A 131 -8.97 10.90 -5.19
C ILE A 131 -10.48 11.07 -5.32
N THR A 132 -11.24 10.61 -4.33
CA THR A 132 -12.69 10.78 -4.23
C THR A 132 -13.02 11.83 -3.17
N ALA A 133 -13.94 12.75 -3.47
CA ALA A 133 -14.37 13.78 -2.51
C ALA A 133 -15.83 14.16 -2.73
N THR A 134 -16.49 14.65 -1.69
CA THR A 134 -17.78 15.33 -1.85
C THR A 134 -17.54 16.78 -2.25
N GLN A 135 -18.26 17.28 -3.24
CA GLN A 135 -18.17 18.68 -3.66
C GLN A 135 -18.45 19.63 -2.48
N GLY A 136 -17.59 20.63 -2.30
CA GLY A 136 -17.63 21.54 -1.16
C GLY A 136 -17.01 21.01 0.14
N SER A 137 -16.58 19.74 0.18
CA SER A 137 -15.82 19.19 1.30
C SER A 137 -14.39 19.71 1.30
N ALA A 138 -13.77 19.84 2.48
CA ALA A 138 -12.34 20.05 2.61
C ALA A 138 -11.55 18.72 2.59
N ILE A 139 -12.24 17.57 2.58
CA ILE A 139 -11.65 16.23 2.68
C ILE A 139 -11.87 15.47 1.37
N GLY A 140 -10.78 14.90 0.85
CA GLY A 140 -10.78 13.91 -0.21
C GLY A 140 -10.01 12.67 0.25
N VAL A 141 -10.33 11.51 -0.33
CA VAL A 141 -9.70 10.24 0.04
C VAL A 141 -9.29 9.46 -1.21
N MET A 142 -8.05 8.99 -1.21
CA MET A 142 -7.53 8.04 -2.17
C MET A 142 -7.38 6.67 -1.47
N ARG A 143 -8.06 5.66 -1.99
CA ARG A 143 -8.04 4.29 -1.47
C ARG A 143 -7.71 3.34 -2.61
N GLY A 144 -7.09 2.21 -2.28
CA GLY A 144 -6.82 1.17 -3.26
C GLY A 144 -5.94 0.08 -2.68
N TYR A 145 -5.30 -0.66 -3.58
CA TYR A 145 -4.27 -1.62 -3.23
C TYR A 145 -2.94 -1.19 -3.86
N SER A 146 -1.84 -1.51 -3.18
CA SER A 146 -0.48 -1.26 -3.66
C SER A 146 0.30 -2.55 -3.66
N LYS A 147 1.12 -2.79 -4.68
CA LYS A 147 1.94 -3.99 -4.79
C LYS A 147 3.26 -3.79 -4.06
N ILE A 148 3.60 -4.72 -3.17
CA ILE A 148 4.93 -4.77 -2.55
C ILE A 148 5.95 -5.22 -3.60
N LEU A 149 6.83 -4.33 -4.04
CA LEU A 149 7.86 -4.65 -5.03
C LEU A 149 9.12 -5.20 -4.37
N SER A 150 9.50 -4.63 -3.22
CA SER A 150 10.69 -5.04 -2.49
C SER A 150 10.53 -4.84 -0.99
N ASN A 151 11.20 -5.69 -0.22
CA ASN A 151 11.34 -5.58 1.23
C ASN A 151 12.66 -6.22 1.69
N PRO A 152 13.81 -5.70 1.19
CA PRO A 152 15.10 -6.26 1.51
C PRO A 152 15.60 -5.77 2.87
N LEU A 153 16.49 -6.56 3.48
CA LEU A 153 17.22 -6.14 4.68
C LEU A 153 17.96 -4.82 4.43
N THR A 154 17.99 -3.96 5.44
CA THR A 154 18.92 -2.82 5.48
C THR A 154 20.33 -3.26 5.86
N TRP A 155 21.28 -2.33 5.85
CA TRP A 155 22.65 -2.60 6.34
C TRP A 155 22.73 -2.92 7.84
N TYR A 156 21.72 -2.62 8.64
CA TYR A 156 21.68 -3.04 10.06
C TYR A 156 21.30 -4.50 10.22
N GLY A 157 20.59 -5.08 9.25
CA GLY A 157 20.21 -6.49 9.24
C GLY A 157 19.41 -6.95 10.47
N GLU A 158 19.40 -8.27 10.67
CA GLU A 158 18.78 -8.92 11.82
C GLU A 158 19.59 -8.70 13.11
N PRO A 159 18.94 -8.65 14.30
CA PRO A 159 17.51 -8.80 14.55
C PRO A 159 16.71 -7.49 14.46
N ARG A 160 17.34 -6.41 13.94
CA ARG A 160 16.76 -5.06 13.95
C ARG A 160 15.84 -4.81 12.76
N PHE A 161 15.74 -5.73 11.82
CA PHE A 161 14.92 -5.54 10.64
C PHE A 161 13.50 -6.02 10.90
N ASN A 162 12.52 -5.17 10.59
CA ASN A 162 11.11 -5.51 10.68
C ASN A 162 10.56 -5.64 9.26
N TYR A 163 10.41 -6.89 8.79
CA TYR A 163 9.73 -7.16 7.52
C TYR A 163 8.28 -6.71 7.55
N TYR A 164 7.68 -6.51 6.39
CA TYR A 164 6.24 -6.36 6.24
C TYR A 164 5.60 -7.73 6.49
N SER A 165 4.45 -7.75 7.16
CA SER A 165 3.70 -8.99 7.41
C SER A 165 3.21 -9.66 6.12
N ALA A 166 2.92 -8.87 5.07
CA ALA A 166 2.67 -9.37 3.72
C ALA A 166 3.99 -9.60 2.94
N SER A 167 4.02 -10.68 2.16
CA SER A 167 5.17 -11.01 1.32
C SER A 167 5.29 -10.09 0.11
N VAL A 168 6.51 -9.92 -0.39
CA VAL A 168 6.78 -9.29 -1.69
C VAL A 168 5.91 -9.93 -2.79
N GLY A 169 5.35 -9.09 -3.66
CA GLY A 169 4.39 -9.49 -4.70
C GLY A 169 2.93 -9.36 -4.30
N SER A 170 2.62 -9.28 -2.99
CA SER A 170 1.25 -9.08 -2.49
C SER A 170 0.74 -7.68 -2.79
N GLU A 171 -0.56 -7.56 -2.97
CA GLU A 171 -1.28 -6.28 -3.07
C GLU A 171 -1.91 -5.95 -1.73
N VAL A 172 -1.47 -4.87 -1.08
CA VAL A 172 -1.89 -4.47 0.27
C VAL A 172 -2.73 -3.20 0.23
N TYR A 173 -3.78 -3.16 1.06
CA TYR A 173 -4.69 -2.02 1.12
C TYR A 173 -3.98 -0.77 1.62
N PHE A 174 -4.30 0.38 1.03
CA PHE A 174 -3.88 1.68 1.55
C PHE A 174 -5.03 2.68 1.51
N GLU A 175 -4.91 3.70 2.33
CA GLU A 175 -5.80 4.86 2.35
C GLU A 175 -4.99 6.12 2.65
N GLN A 176 -5.17 7.15 1.82
CA GLN A 176 -4.60 8.49 2.01
C GLN A 176 -5.74 9.51 2.03
N GLN A 177 -5.79 10.31 3.09
CA GLN A 177 -6.71 11.42 3.28
C GLN A 177 -6.01 12.72 2.94
N PHE A 178 -6.64 13.50 2.07
CA PHE A 178 -6.25 14.85 1.69
C PHE A 178 -7.14 15.83 2.43
N GLN A 179 -6.54 16.76 3.17
CA GLN A 179 -7.25 17.83 3.86
C GLN A 179 -6.82 19.17 3.27
N LEU A 180 -7.73 19.84 2.57
CA LEU A 180 -7.53 21.21 2.11
C LEU A 180 -7.63 22.16 3.32
N LEU A 181 -6.72 23.12 3.39
CA LEU A 181 -6.61 24.06 4.51
C LEU A 181 -7.26 25.42 4.22
N ASN A 182 -7.29 25.81 2.94
CA ASN A 182 -7.79 27.11 2.49
C ASN A 182 -8.73 27.00 1.28
N ALA A 183 -9.21 25.80 0.96
CA ALA A 183 -10.05 25.52 -0.20
C ALA A 183 -11.05 24.38 0.10
N THR A 184 -11.93 24.11 -0.87
CA THR A 184 -12.82 22.95 -0.87
C THR A 184 -12.70 22.21 -2.20
N PHE A 185 -13.01 20.92 -2.22
CA PHE A 185 -13.04 20.13 -3.44
C PHE A 185 -14.15 20.63 -4.36
N GLN A 186 -13.75 21.08 -5.55
CA GLN A 186 -14.59 21.52 -6.65
C GLN A 186 -14.08 20.86 -7.95
N PRO A 187 -14.91 20.71 -8.99
CA PRO A 187 -14.46 20.12 -10.25
C PRO A 187 -13.23 20.83 -10.85
N GLU A 188 -13.12 22.13 -10.65
CA GLU A 188 -12.06 22.98 -11.22
C GLU A 188 -10.81 23.11 -10.32
N LEU A 189 -10.76 22.42 -9.18
CA LEU A 189 -9.72 22.59 -8.15
C LEU A 189 -8.29 22.47 -8.68
N PHE A 190 -8.07 21.56 -9.64
CA PHE A 190 -6.75 21.26 -10.21
C PHE A 190 -6.60 21.74 -11.67
N VAL A 191 -7.48 22.62 -12.14
CA VAL A 191 -7.44 23.14 -13.52
C VAL A 191 -6.47 24.31 -13.61
N SER A 192 -5.71 24.38 -14.71
CA SER A 192 -4.79 25.49 -14.99
C SER A 192 -5.44 26.86 -14.76
N GLY A 193 -4.86 27.68 -13.89
CA GLY A 193 -5.38 29.00 -13.53
C GLY A 193 -6.24 29.06 -12.26
N ALA A 194 -6.50 27.93 -11.60
CA ALA A 194 -7.11 27.92 -10.28
C ALA A 194 -6.23 28.63 -9.22
N PRO A 195 -6.80 29.10 -8.10
CA PRO A 195 -6.02 29.64 -6.98
C PRO A 195 -5.05 28.61 -6.41
N GLU A 196 -3.95 29.08 -5.82
CA GLU A 196 -3.08 28.21 -5.04
C GLU A 196 -3.83 27.63 -3.85
N ILE A 197 -3.67 26.32 -3.62
CA ILE A 197 -4.30 25.62 -2.49
C ILE A 197 -3.23 25.09 -1.55
N GLU A 198 -3.53 25.10 -0.27
CA GLU A 198 -2.74 24.43 0.76
C GLU A 198 -3.48 23.18 1.22
N TYR A 199 -2.75 22.08 1.37
CA TYR A 199 -3.30 20.82 1.85
C TYR A 199 -2.30 20.03 2.67
N THR A 200 -2.82 19.09 3.45
CA THR A 200 -2.05 18.00 4.07
C THR A 200 -2.49 16.65 3.50
N VAL A 201 -1.59 15.68 3.55
CA VAL A 201 -1.87 14.28 3.20
C VAL A 201 -1.38 13.38 4.33
N GLN A 202 -2.24 12.49 4.80
CA GLN A 202 -1.95 11.51 5.83
C GLN A 202 -2.74 10.23 5.58
N GLY A 203 -2.26 9.09 6.07
CA GLY A 203 -2.89 7.83 5.74
C GLY A 203 -2.25 6.63 6.38
N PHE A 204 -2.46 5.48 5.75
CA PHE A 204 -1.83 4.23 6.15
C PHE A 204 -1.75 3.21 5.01
N VAL A 205 -0.89 2.22 5.22
CA VAL A 205 -0.83 0.94 4.49
C VAL A 205 -1.09 -0.17 5.50
N ASP A 206 -2.01 -1.08 5.17
CA ASP A 206 -2.38 -2.22 5.98
C ASP A 206 -1.82 -3.50 5.32
N PHE A 207 -0.72 -4.00 5.87
CA PHE A 207 -0.03 -5.19 5.35
C PHE A 207 -0.75 -6.49 5.73
N LYS A 208 -1.73 -6.46 6.63
CA LYS A 208 -2.59 -7.63 6.93
C LYS A 208 -3.75 -7.74 5.94
N LYS A 209 -4.21 -6.61 5.39
CA LYS A 209 -5.30 -6.57 4.42
C LYS A 209 -4.78 -6.70 2.99
N VAL A 210 -4.52 -7.95 2.61
CA VAL A 210 -4.12 -8.33 1.24
C VAL A 210 -5.34 -8.44 0.33
N ALA A 211 -5.23 -7.98 -0.92
CA ALA A 211 -6.27 -8.15 -1.93
C ALA A 211 -6.58 -9.65 -2.11
N PRO A 212 -7.85 -10.04 -2.31
CA PRO A 212 -8.20 -11.42 -2.61
C PRO A 212 -7.49 -11.84 -3.90
N VAL A 213 -6.62 -12.84 -3.82
CA VAL A 213 -6.08 -13.48 -5.03
C VAL A 213 -7.23 -14.24 -5.69
N PRO A 214 -7.60 -13.93 -6.94
CA PRO A 214 -8.62 -14.71 -7.63
C PRO A 214 -8.21 -16.19 -7.63
N GLU A 215 -9.03 -17.06 -7.07
CA GLU A 215 -8.71 -18.48 -7.05
C GLU A 215 -8.49 -18.95 -8.49
N PRO A 216 -7.39 -19.67 -8.81
CA PRO A 216 -7.10 -20.11 -10.18
C PRO A 216 -8.26 -20.86 -10.87
N GLY A 217 -9.14 -21.49 -10.09
CA GLY A 217 -10.33 -22.19 -10.60
C GLY A 217 -11.51 -21.29 -10.96
N SER A 218 -11.60 -20.08 -10.42
CA SER A 218 -12.70 -19.13 -10.67
C SER A 218 -12.65 -18.55 -12.09
N THR A 219 -11.46 -18.34 -12.64
CA THR A 219 -11.26 -17.92 -14.04
C THR A 219 -11.64 -19.04 -15.01
N LEU A 220 -11.39 -20.30 -14.62
CA LEU A 220 -11.67 -21.47 -15.44
C LEU A 220 -13.18 -21.74 -15.55
N LEU A 221 -13.95 -21.47 -14.48
CA LEU A 221 -15.41 -21.62 -14.48
C LEU A 221 -16.13 -20.60 -15.40
N ILE A 222 -15.61 -19.37 -15.50
CA ILE A 222 -16.14 -18.37 -16.47
C ILE A 222 -15.89 -18.85 -17.91
N GLY A 223 -14.71 -19.42 -18.19
CA GLY A 223 -14.39 -19.98 -19.51
C GLY A 223 -15.28 -21.16 -19.92
N VAL A 224 -15.54 -22.10 -19.00
CA VAL A 224 -16.37 -23.28 -19.28
C VAL A 224 -17.86 -22.90 -19.42
N GLY A 225 -18.35 -21.94 -18.63
CA GLY A 225 -19.73 -21.44 -18.72
C GLY A 225 -20.07 -20.81 -20.08
N LEU A 226 -19.14 -20.04 -20.66
CA LEU A 226 -19.30 -19.45 -21.99
C LEU A 226 -19.20 -20.50 -23.11
N GLY A 227 -18.33 -21.51 -22.96
CA GLY A 227 -18.23 -22.62 -23.91
C GLY A 227 -19.52 -23.45 -24.01
N ALA A 228 -20.18 -23.73 -22.89
CA ALA A 228 -21.44 -24.49 -22.87
C ALA A 228 -22.62 -23.73 -23.51
N LEU A 229 -22.63 -22.39 -23.41
CA LEU A 229 -23.64 -21.54 -24.05
C LEU A 229 -23.46 -21.45 -25.58
N ALA A 230 -22.23 -21.45 -26.08
CA ALA A 230 -21.95 -21.45 -27.52
C ALA A 230 -22.40 -22.75 -28.23
N ILE A 231 -22.32 -23.89 -27.53
CA ILE A 231 -22.71 -25.20 -28.09
C ILE A 231 -24.24 -25.35 -28.18
N ARG A 232 -25.02 -24.72 -27.28
CA ARG A 232 -26.49 -24.77 -27.34
C ARG A 232 -27.10 -23.96 -28.49
N VAL A 233 -26.43 -22.90 -28.94
CA VAL A 233 -26.95 -22.05 -30.04
C VAL A 233 -26.74 -22.72 -31.41
N THR A 234 -25.69 -23.52 -31.59
CA THR A 234 -25.42 -24.21 -32.85
C THR A 234 -26.35 -25.39 -33.13
N HIS A 235 -26.89 -26.05 -32.09
CA HIS A 235 -27.80 -27.18 -32.30
C HIS A 235 -29.24 -26.80 -32.66
N ARG A 236 -29.68 -25.56 -32.42
CA ARG A 236 -31.08 -25.14 -32.69
C ARG A 236 -31.35 -24.72 -34.15
N ARG A 237 -30.32 -24.58 -35.00
CA ARG A 237 -30.49 -24.16 -36.41
C ARG A 237 -30.68 -25.28 -37.42
N ARG A 238 -30.75 -26.56 -37.00
CA ARG A 238 -30.83 -27.71 -37.93
C ARG A 238 -32.20 -28.37 -38.09
N SER A 239 -33.28 -27.80 -37.54
CA SER A 239 -34.62 -28.45 -37.58
C SER A 239 -35.72 -27.63 -38.29
N ALA A 240 -35.39 -26.96 -39.40
CA ALA A 240 -36.41 -26.29 -40.23
C ALA A 240 -36.12 -26.52 -41.72
N SER A 241 -36.48 -27.71 -42.21
CA SER A 241 -36.67 -27.98 -43.64
C SER A 241 -37.56 -29.21 -43.82
N SER A 242 -38.88 -28.98 -43.91
CA SER A 242 -39.85 -29.84 -44.60
C SER A 242 -41.08 -29.00 -44.92
#